data_AF-A0A6A4PGH7-F1
#
_entry.id   AF-A0A6A4PGH7-F1
#
_cell.length_a   1.000
_cell.length_b   1.000
_cell.length_c   1.000
_cell.angle_alpha   90.00
_cell.angle_beta   90.00
_cell.angle_gamma   90.00
#
_symmetry.space_group_name_H-M   'P 1'
#
loop_
_entity.id
_entity.type
_entity.pdbx_description
1 polymer ?
#
loop_
_entity_poly.entity_id
_entity_poly.type
_entity_poly.pdbx_seq_one_letter_code
_entity_poly.pdbx_strand_id
1 'polypeptide(L)'
;MATSSNFYIMVTLMTIITLLVGNGDSYSQILKSPKKPVSSDAPSPLSIDCASKLHPNCGTQIFYGVFYGNETVSADCCYNLVHDLGKICHDSMTSYALITWLKFKPEETQILQRKDQIWNNCKSNN
;
A
#
# COMPACT_ATOMS: atom_id res chain seq x y z
N MET A 1 2.33 -46.96 -24.95
CA MET A 1 1.08 -46.19 -24.72
C MET A 1 1.30 -45.29 -23.52
N ALA A 2 1.87 -44.08 -23.73
CA ALA A 2 2.17 -43.13 -22.64
C ALA A 2 2.05 -41.65 -23.11
N THR A 3 1.35 -41.42 -24.21
CA THR A 3 1.15 -40.09 -24.82
C THR A 3 -0.26 -39.56 -24.61
N SER A 4 -1.26 -40.44 -24.42
CA SER A 4 -2.66 -40.07 -24.20
C SER A 4 -2.92 -39.44 -22.82
N SER A 5 -2.22 -39.89 -21.78
CA SER A 5 -2.38 -39.35 -20.42
C SER A 5 -1.90 -37.91 -20.29
N ASN A 6 -0.76 -37.57 -20.91
CA ASN A 6 -0.24 -36.20 -20.94
C ASN A 6 -1.12 -35.27 -21.77
N PHE A 7 -1.65 -35.77 -22.89
CA PHE A 7 -2.60 -35.01 -23.71
C PHE A 7 -3.87 -34.67 -22.92
N TYR A 8 -4.40 -35.63 -22.16
CA TYR A 8 -5.56 -35.40 -21.30
C TYR A 8 -5.29 -34.33 -20.25
N ILE A 9 -4.13 -34.38 -19.58
CA ILE A 9 -3.75 -33.38 -18.58
C ILE A 9 -3.66 -31.97 -19.20
N MET A 10 -3.01 -31.83 -20.36
CA MET A 10 -2.90 -30.52 -21.03
C MET A 10 -4.26 -29.97 -21.46
N VAL A 11 -5.15 -30.82 -21.98
CA VAL A 11 -6.51 -30.40 -22.34
C VAL A 11 -7.30 -29.96 -21.10
N THR A 12 -7.19 -30.69 -19.98
CA THR A 12 -7.85 -30.28 -18.72
C THR A 12 -7.34 -28.93 -18.21
N LEU A 13 -6.03 -28.69 -18.23
CA LEU A 13 -5.44 -27.42 -17.80
C LEU A 13 -5.91 -26.24 -18.66
N MET A 14 -5.95 -26.42 -19.99
CA MET A 14 -6.42 -25.38 -20.89
C MET A 14 -7.90 -25.07 -20.68
N THR A 15 -8.75 -26.08 -20.47
CA THR A 15 -10.18 -25.84 -20.17
C THR A 15 -10.41 -25.10 -18.85
N ILE A 16 -9.60 -25.35 -17.81
CA ILE A 16 -9.67 -24.63 -16.53
C ILE A 16 -9.30 -23.16 -16.72
N ILE A 17 -8.27 -22.86 -17.52
CA ILE A 17 -7.86 -21.48 -17.81
C ILE A 17 -8.97 -20.73 -18.55
N THR A 18 -9.63 -21.36 -19.53
CA THR A 18 -10.74 -20.72 -20.27
C THR A 18 -11.97 -20.47 -19.40
N LEU A 19 -12.23 -21.32 -18.39
CA LEU A 19 -13.31 -21.10 -17.41
C LEU A 19 -13.02 -19.94 -16.45
N LEU A 20 -11.75 -19.63 -16.16
CA LEU A 20 -11.35 -18.45 -15.39
C LEU A 20 -11.46 -17.15 -16.18
N VAL A 21 -11.54 -17.22 -17.52
CA VAL A 21 -11.80 -16.08 -18.42
C VAL A 21 -13.31 -15.92 -18.69
N GLY A 22 -14.15 -16.41 -17.77
CA GLY A 22 -15.60 -16.24 -17.79
C GLY A 22 -16.03 -14.79 -17.52
N ASN A 23 -16.56 -14.17 -18.57
CA ASN A 23 -17.46 -13.01 -18.60
C ASN A 23 -16.90 -11.68 -18.07
N GLY A 24 -16.11 -11.02 -18.93
CA GLY A 24 -15.79 -9.59 -18.85
C GLY A 24 -16.98 -8.66 -19.13
N ASP A 25 -18.14 -8.90 -18.52
CA ASP A 25 -19.35 -8.07 -18.61
C ASP A 25 -19.72 -7.53 -17.22
N SER A 26 -18.84 -6.74 -16.60
CA SER A 26 -19.21 -5.99 -15.39
C SER A 26 -18.40 -4.71 -15.14
N TYR A 27 -17.93 -4.04 -16.20
CA TYR A 27 -17.33 -2.70 -16.06
C TYR A 27 -18.27 -1.57 -16.49
N SER A 28 -19.26 -1.85 -17.34
CA SER A 28 -20.16 -0.85 -17.93
C SER A 28 -21.32 -0.41 -17.04
N GLN A 29 -21.60 -1.12 -15.93
CA GLN A 29 -22.66 -0.76 -14.97
C GLN A 29 -22.19 0.25 -13.89
N ILE A 30 -20.88 0.39 -13.67
CA ILE A 30 -20.34 1.29 -12.63
C ILE A 30 -20.46 2.77 -13.05
N LEU A 31 -20.46 3.06 -14.35
CA LEU A 31 -20.50 4.44 -14.87
C LEU A 31 -21.90 5.10 -14.82
N LYS A 32 -22.96 4.33 -14.52
CA LYS A 32 -24.35 4.81 -14.64
C LYS A 32 -25.12 4.92 -13.32
N SER A 33 -24.52 4.61 -12.17
CA SER A 33 -25.20 4.86 -10.89
C SER A 33 -25.04 6.32 -10.43
N PRO A 34 -26.11 6.96 -9.92
CA PRO A 34 -26.04 8.31 -9.37
C PRO A 34 -25.01 8.37 -8.23
N LYS A 35 -24.20 9.43 -8.20
CA LYS A 35 -23.17 9.67 -7.17
C LYS A 35 -23.76 9.49 -5.76
N LYS A 36 -23.53 8.31 -5.17
CA LYS A 36 -23.64 8.08 -3.73
C LYS A 36 -22.57 8.93 -3.05
N PRO A 37 -22.85 9.61 -1.92
CA PRO A 37 -21.83 10.38 -1.21
C PRO A 37 -20.63 9.48 -0.91
N VAL A 38 -19.44 9.98 -1.25
CA VAL A 38 -18.15 9.31 -1.14
C VAL A 38 -18.04 8.66 0.24
N SER A 39 -18.04 7.32 0.25
CA SER A 39 -17.69 6.51 1.41
C SER A 39 -16.26 6.83 1.80
N SER A 40 -16.01 7.06 3.09
CA SER A 40 -14.72 7.39 3.70
C SER A 40 -13.67 6.27 3.64
N ASP A 41 -13.89 5.23 2.85
CA ASP A 41 -13.00 4.05 2.73
C ASP A 41 -12.07 4.12 1.52
N ALA A 42 -12.27 5.07 0.60
CA ALA A 42 -11.32 5.29 -0.48
C ALA A 42 -10.09 6.03 0.05
N PRO A 43 -8.86 5.51 -0.16
CA PRO A 43 -7.64 6.26 0.12
C PRO A 43 -7.71 7.63 -0.53
N SER A 44 -7.39 8.70 0.21
CA SER A 44 -7.40 10.03 -0.38
C SER A 44 -6.47 10.06 -1.60
N PRO A 45 -6.77 10.82 -2.66
CA PRO A 45 -5.89 10.92 -3.83
C PRO A 45 -4.44 11.28 -3.46
N LEU A 46 -4.27 12.05 -2.38
CA LEU A 46 -2.97 12.37 -1.79
C LEU A 46 -2.24 11.13 -1.26
N SER A 47 -2.92 10.19 -0.60
CA SER A 47 -2.30 8.96 -0.10
C SER A 47 -1.80 8.02 -1.20
N ILE A 48 -2.50 7.96 -2.34
CA ILE A 48 -2.08 7.14 -3.49
C ILE A 48 -0.86 7.74 -4.18
N ASP A 49 -0.84 9.06 -4.40
CA ASP A 49 0.32 9.76 -4.96
C ASP A 49 1.53 9.71 -4.02
N CYS A 50 1.31 9.66 -2.71
CA CYS A 50 2.39 9.50 -1.75
C CYS A 50 2.94 8.08 -1.71
N ALA A 51 2.07 7.07 -1.73
CA ALA A 51 2.50 5.68 -1.71
C ALA A 51 3.36 5.30 -2.93
N SER A 52 3.12 5.91 -4.10
CA SER A 52 3.90 5.65 -5.31
C SER A 52 5.34 6.18 -5.26
N LYS A 53 5.65 7.11 -4.34
CA LYS A 53 6.99 7.70 -4.16
C LYS A 53 7.87 6.91 -3.19
N LEU A 54 7.31 5.93 -2.49
CA LEU A 54 8.07 5.03 -1.61
C LEU A 54 8.77 3.94 -2.42
N HIS A 55 10.06 3.74 -2.17
CA HIS A 55 10.74 2.55 -2.66
C HIS A 55 10.20 1.30 -1.93
N PRO A 56 10.13 0.13 -2.59
CA PRO A 56 9.44 -1.06 -2.07
C PRO A 56 9.86 -1.47 -0.64
N ASN A 57 11.17 -1.42 -0.33
CA ASN A 57 11.68 -1.80 0.99
C ASN A 57 11.56 -0.67 2.04
N CYS A 58 11.44 0.58 1.59
CA CYS A 58 11.39 1.74 2.47
C CYS A 58 10.02 1.93 3.10
N GLY A 59 8.94 1.58 2.37
CA GLY A 59 7.59 1.60 2.93
C GLY A 59 7.47 0.74 4.18
N THR A 60 8.02 -0.47 4.16
CA THR A 60 8.05 -1.38 5.33
C THR A 60 8.84 -0.78 6.49
N GLN A 61 10.08 -0.32 6.25
CA GLN A 61 10.91 0.24 7.32
C GLN A 61 10.26 1.46 8.00
N ILE A 62 9.75 2.39 7.20
CA ILE A 62 9.11 3.61 7.69
C ILE A 62 7.84 3.26 8.45
N PHE A 63 7.01 2.34 7.90
CA PHE A 63 5.79 1.91 8.58
C PHE A 63 6.07 1.27 9.93
N TYR A 64 6.97 0.28 10.01
CA TYR A 64 7.29 -0.37 11.27
C TYR A 64 7.99 0.56 12.26
N GLY A 65 8.87 1.45 11.77
CA GLY A 65 9.51 2.46 12.60
C GLY A 65 8.51 3.44 13.22
N VAL A 66 7.55 3.94 12.44
CA VAL A 66 6.55 4.90 12.91
C VAL A 66 5.52 4.24 13.83
N PHE A 67 4.96 3.10 13.43
CA PHE A 67 3.79 2.51 14.11
C PHE A 67 4.17 1.55 15.24
N TYR A 68 5.29 0.84 15.14
CA TYR A 68 5.72 -0.14 16.15
C TYR A 68 7.05 0.20 16.83
N GLY A 69 7.85 1.09 16.24
CA GLY A 69 9.09 1.57 16.86
C GLY A 69 10.16 0.48 16.98
N ASN A 70 10.00 -0.61 16.25
CA ASN A 70 10.83 -1.81 16.31
C ASN A 70 11.74 -1.96 15.08
N GLU A 71 11.78 -0.96 14.21
CA GLU A 71 12.50 -0.99 12.95
C GLU A 71 13.34 0.27 12.78
N THR A 72 14.56 0.10 12.29
CA THR A 72 15.47 1.22 12.01
C THR A 72 15.39 1.59 10.54
N VAL A 73 15.20 2.87 10.25
CA VAL A 73 15.18 3.36 8.86
C VAL A 73 16.61 3.46 8.36
N SER A 74 16.92 2.69 7.33
CA SER A 74 18.23 2.69 6.66
C SER A 74 18.56 4.03 6.00
N ALA A 75 19.83 4.29 5.72
CA ALA A 75 20.27 5.52 5.04
C ALA A 75 19.58 5.71 3.68
N ASP A 76 19.51 4.66 2.86
CA ASP A 76 18.81 4.68 1.57
C ASP A 76 17.32 5.03 1.71
N CYS A 77 16.68 4.51 2.77
CA CYS A 77 15.28 4.82 3.03
C CYS A 77 15.07 6.19 3.67
N CYS A 78 16.07 6.72 4.39
CA CYS A 78 16.08 8.12 4.77
C CYS A 78 16.23 9.04 3.57
N TYR A 79 17.08 8.69 2.60
CA TYR A 79 17.20 9.45 1.35
C TYR A 79 15.86 9.45 0.60
N ASN A 80 15.24 8.28 0.41
CA ASN A 80 13.92 8.17 -0.23
C ASN A 80 12.83 8.95 0.52
N LEU A 81 12.82 8.87 1.85
CA LEU A 81 11.87 9.60 2.71
C LEU A 81 12.02 11.12 2.52
N VAL A 82 13.25 11.64 2.53
CA VAL A 82 13.49 13.09 2.52
C VAL A 82 13.36 13.69 1.12
N HIS A 83 13.91 13.02 0.10
CA HIS A 83 14.07 13.59 -1.23
C HIS A 83 12.96 13.19 -2.22
N ASP A 84 12.47 11.96 -2.16
CA ASP A 84 11.51 11.46 -3.15
C ASP A 84 10.08 11.52 -2.62
N LEU A 85 9.86 11.04 -1.38
CA LEU A 85 8.54 11.04 -0.75
C LEU A 85 8.16 12.42 -0.20
N GLY A 86 9.04 13.00 0.60
CA GLY A 86 8.88 14.32 1.21
C GLY A 86 7.96 14.37 2.44
N LYS A 87 8.06 15.47 3.20
CA LYS A 87 7.41 15.61 4.52
C LYS A 87 5.90 15.52 4.46
N ILE A 88 5.30 16.17 3.46
CA ILE A 88 3.84 16.24 3.30
C ILE A 88 3.27 14.82 3.16
N CYS A 89 3.94 13.97 2.37
CA CYS A 89 3.51 12.60 2.18
C CYS A 89 3.69 11.74 3.42
N HIS A 90 4.84 11.86 4.10
CA HIS A 90 5.09 11.17 5.37
C HIS A 90 4.03 11.50 6.43
N ASP A 91 3.71 12.79 6.58
CA ASP A 91 2.68 13.26 7.51
C ASP A 91 1.28 12.78 7.12
N SER A 92 0.93 12.90 5.83
CA SER A 92 -0.40 12.54 5.33
C SER A 92 -0.67 11.05 5.43
N MET A 93 0.30 10.20 5.09
CA MET A 93 0.14 8.74 5.18
C MET A 93 0.01 8.28 6.63
N THR A 94 0.80 8.86 7.55
CA THR A 94 0.68 8.54 8.98
C THR A 94 -0.70 8.94 9.51
N SER A 95 -1.17 10.14 9.14
CA SER A 95 -2.47 10.66 9.57
C SER A 95 -3.62 9.81 9.00
N TYR A 96 -3.53 9.42 7.73
CA TYR A 96 -4.50 8.52 7.11
C TYR A 96 -4.57 7.18 7.84
N ALA A 97 -3.43 6.55 8.10
CA ALA A 97 -3.38 5.29 8.84
C ALA A 97 -3.96 5.41 10.27
N LEU A 98 -3.73 6.52 10.98
CA LEU A 98 -4.31 6.77 12.31
C LEU A 98 -5.84 6.98 12.28
N ILE A 99 -6.38 7.53 11.19
CA ILE A 99 -7.83 7.69 10.99
C ILE A 99 -8.47 6.36 10.59
N THR A 100 -7.81 5.59 9.72
CA THR A 100 -8.34 4.34 9.16
C THR A 100 -8.23 3.16 10.12
N TRP A 101 -7.14 3.05 10.90
CA TRP A 101 -6.87 1.88 11.73
C TRP A 101 -7.01 2.18 13.23
N LEU A 102 -8.21 1.91 13.76
CA LEU A 102 -8.56 2.14 15.17
C LEU A 102 -7.61 1.47 16.18
N LYS A 103 -6.93 0.38 15.81
CA LYS A 103 -5.94 -0.28 16.67
C LYS A 103 -4.78 0.62 17.11
N PHE A 104 -4.50 1.68 16.35
CA PHE A 104 -3.41 2.62 16.63
C PHE A 104 -3.84 3.84 17.45
N LYS A 105 -5.15 4.03 17.69
CA LYS A 105 -5.67 5.11 18.53
C LYS A 105 -5.07 5.15 19.95
N PRO A 106 -4.89 4.03 20.66
CA PRO A 106 -4.30 4.06 22.01
C PRO A 106 -2.85 4.58 22.04
N GLU A 107 -2.12 4.47 20.94
CA GLU A 107 -0.71 4.87 20.83
C GLU A 107 -0.51 6.12 19.96
N GLU A 108 -1.58 6.86 19.61
CA GLU A 108 -1.55 7.97 18.64
C GLU A 108 -0.44 8.98 18.95
N THR A 109 -0.31 9.41 20.22
CA THR A 109 0.74 10.35 20.65
C THR A 109 2.15 9.80 20.40
N GLN A 110 2.39 8.51 20.69
CA GLN A 110 3.70 7.88 20.53
C GLN A 110 4.02 7.67 19.05
N ILE A 111 3.03 7.35 18.23
CA ILE A 111 3.16 7.22 16.77
C ILE A 111 3.53 8.57 16.16
N LEU A 112 2.83 9.64 16.54
CA LEU A 112 3.14 11.00 16.05
C LEU A 112 4.53 11.46 16.48
N GLN A 113 4.94 11.15 17.71
CA GLN A 113 6.31 11.42 18.17
C GLN A 113 7.35 10.66 17.34
N ARG A 114 7.17 9.36 17.13
CA ARG A 114 8.08 8.53 16.31
C ARG A 114 8.15 9.01 14.86
N LYS A 115 7.00 9.40 14.27
CA LYS A 115 6.93 10.01 12.94
C LYS A 115 7.86 11.22 12.81
N ASP A 116 7.81 12.14 13.78
CA ASP A 116 8.64 13.35 13.76
C ASP A 116 10.11 13.05 14.06
N GLN A 117 10.40 12.12 14.96
CA GLN A 117 11.76 11.67 15.25
C GLN A 117 12.42 11.05 14.01
N ILE A 118 11.74 10.14 13.32
CA ILE A 118 12.26 9.51 12.10
C ILE A 118 12.53 10.57 11.03
N TRP A 119 11.61 11.50 10.81
CA TRP A 119 11.82 12.58 9.85
C TRP A 119 13.06 13.43 10.18
N ASN A 120 13.18 13.87 11.43
CA ASN A 120 14.29 14.72 11.87
C ASN A 120 15.63 13.98 11.83
N ASN A 121 15.66 12.69 12.19
CA ASN A 121 16.85 11.86 12.11
C ASN A 121 17.30 11.69 10.65
N CYS A 122 16.38 11.40 9.74
CA CYS A 122 16.70 11.25 8.32
C CYS A 122 17.19 12.56 7.69
N LYS A 123 16.56 13.69 8.05
CA LYS A 123 16.97 15.03 7.59
C LYS A 123 18.34 15.47 8.12
N SER A 124 18.72 15.05 9.33
CA SER A 124 20.00 15.45 9.93
C SER A 124 21.19 14.67 9.36
N ASN A 125 20.92 13.51 8.74
CA ASN A 125 21.93 12.59 8.23
C ASN A 125 22.00 12.55 6.68
N ASN A 126 21.28 13.42 5.96
CA ASN A 126 21.29 13.54 4.50
C ASN A 126 21.32 15.01 4.04
#